data_AF-A0AAJ0EH68-F1
#
_entry.id   AF-A0AAJ0EH68-F1
#
_cell.length_a   1.000
_cell.length_b   1.000
_cell.length_c   1.000
_cell.angle_alpha   90.00
_cell.angle_beta   90.00
_cell.angle_gamma   90.00
#
_symmetry.space_group_name_H-M   'P 1'
#
loop_
_entity.id
_entity.type
_entity.pdbx_description
1 polymer ?
#
loop_
_entity_poly.entity_id
_entity_poly.type
_entity_poly.pdbx_seq_one_letter_code
_entity_poly.pdbx_strand_id
1 'polypeptide(L)'
;MSTSSGAPESWISSFCSLLGHEYFAEVSEEFIEDDFNLTGLQNQVAMYKEALEMILDVEPEEDEDEEEEEDEDEDENDSGDQDRLGPRHDRRQHSRMASDLSVIESSSEMLYGLIHQRFICSRAGIQQMSEKYELGHFGCCPRTNCDQARTLPVGLSDIPGEDTVKLFCPSCLDVYVPPNSRFQTVDGAFFGRTFGALFLLTFPEYDLTKRGAEVLSSGGARINDDSLEMINGMYAKNIAPGLGAGRIYEPRIYGFRVSEIAKSGPRMQWLRDRPDGMTELDEARLYADEHDSDEDDENMNGNGRPTPRRRAPPGNARLRAAQRQAQNGSPMAVETNGAESEL
;
A
#
# COMPACT_ATOMS: atom_id res chain seq x y z
N MET A 1 13.83 -40.90 11.87
CA MET A 1 13.85 -40.64 13.32
C MET A 1 14.18 -39.18 13.50
N SER A 2 13.24 -38.47 14.13
CA SER A 2 13.14 -37.03 14.44
C SER A 2 11.90 -36.43 13.78
N THR A 3 10.74 -36.90 14.22
CA THR A 3 9.49 -36.11 14.15
C THR A 3 9.63 -35.08 15.27
N SER A 4 10.16 -33.89 14.96
CA SER A 4 9.99 -32.77 15.87
C SER A 4 8.49 -32.52 15.95
N SER A 5 7.89 -32.80 17.10
CA SER A 5 6.57 -32.30 17.45
C SER A 5 6.70 -30.78 17.48
N GLY A 6 6.50 -30.16 16.32
CA GLY A 6 6.39 -28.70 16.22
C GLY A 6 5.19 -28.26 17.03
N ALA A 7 5.29 -27.11 17.68
CA ALA A 7 4.10 -26.42 18.16
C ALA A 7 3.08 -26.31 17.01
N PRO A 8 1.77 -26.34 17.29
CA PRO A 8 0.78 -26.05 16.27
C PRO A 8 1.14 -24.74 15.56
N GLU A 9 1.01 -24.72 14.23
CA GLU A 9 1.21 -23.51 13.43
C GLU A 9 0.12 -22.51 13.83
N SER A 10 0.51 -21.29 14.22
CA SER A 10 -0.46 -20.26 14.60
C SER A 10 -1.32 -19.85 13.41
N TRP A 11 -2.51 -19.32 13.66
CA TRP A 11 -3.41 -18.80 12.63
C TRP A 11 -2.68 -17.81 11.72
N ILE A 12 -1.88 -16.90 12.29
CA ILE A 12 -1.09 -15.91 11.55
C ILE A 12 -0.09 -16.56 10.59
N SER A 13 0.67 -17.55 11.06
CA SER A 13 1.66 -18.23 10.24
C SER A 13 0.99 -19.05 9.12
N SER A 14 -0.12 -19.72 9.44
CA SER A 14 -0.95 -20.44 8.48
C SER A 14 -1.50 -19.49 7.40
N PHE A 15 -2.07 -18.35 7.79
CA PHE A 15 -2.61 -17.33 6.88
C PHE A 15 -1.52 -16.77 5.95
N CYS A 16 -0.34 -16.42 6.47
CA CYS A 16 0.76 -15.89 5.66
C CYS A 16 1.38 -16.95 4.72
N SER A 17 1.23 -18.24 5.04
CA SER A 17 1.69 -19.36 4.22
C SER A 17 0.73 -19.74 3.09
N LEU A 18 -0.49 -19.18 3.06
CA LEU A 18 -1.46 -19.42 2.00
C LEU A 18 -0.95 -18.95 0.63
N LEU A 19 -1.37 -19.67 -0.42
CA LEU A 19 -1.03 -19.31 -1.79
C LEU A 19 -1.63 -17.95 -2.16
N GLY A 20 -0.79 -16.99 -2.54
CA GLY A 20 -1.19 -15.61 -2.81
C GLY A 20 -0.93 -14.65 -1.66
N HIS A 21 -0.63 -15.15 -0.46
CA HIS A 21 -0.38 -14.31 0.72
C HIS A 21 1.12 -14.03 0.93
N GLU A 22 1.95 -14.27 -0.08
CA GLU A 22 3.41 -14.12 0.04
C GLU A 22 3.86 -12.68 0.32
N TYR A 23 2.99 -11.69 0.11
CA TYR A 23 3.29 -10.28 0.36
C TYR A 23 3.07 -9.85 1.82
N PHE A 24 2.31 -10.60 2.62
CA PHE A 24 2.02 -10.24 4.01
C PHE A 24 3.24 -10.42 4.91
N ALA A 25 3.47 -9.49 5.84
CA ALA A 25 4.36 -9.68 6.98
C ALA A 25 3.60 -10.37 8.12
N GLU A 26 4.29 -11.21 8.89
CA GLU A 26 3.70 -11.84 10.08
C GLU A 26 3.65 -10.78 11.20
N VAL A 27 2.44 -10.27 11.46
CA VAL A 27 2.18 -9.34 12.56
C VAL A 27 2.45 -10.04 13.89
N SER A 28 3.25 -9.42 14.77
CA SER A 28 3.50 -9.94 16.11
C SER A 28 2.23 -9.86 16.98
N GLU A 29 1.96 -10.91 17.75
CA GLU A 29 0.84 -10.94 18.71
C GLU A 29 0.88 -9.73 19.67
N GLU A 30 2.07 -9.34 20.16
CA GLU A 30 2.25 -8.14 21.02
C GLU A 30 1.71 -6.85 20.39
N PHE A 31 1.72 -6.75 19.05
CA PHE A 31 1.17 -5.57 18.35
C PHE A 31 -0.35 -5.60 18.31
N ILE A 32 -0.93 -6.81 18.20
CA ILE A 32 -2.37 -7.06 18.13
C ILE A 32 -3.00 -6.93 19.52
N GLU A 33 -2.33 -7.40 20.58
CA GLU A 33 -2.78 -7.31 21.96
C GLU A 33 -2.88 -5.87 22.50
N ASP A 34 -2.17 -4.91 21.88
CA ASP A 34 -2.29 -3.50 22.22
C ASP A 34 -3.47 -2.84 21.49
N ASP A 35 -4.59 -2.72 22.21
CA ASP A 35 -5.85 -2.10 21.76
C ASP A 35 -5.67 -0.73 21.08
N PHE A 36 -4.64 0.04 21.47
CA PHE A 36 -4.37 1.33 20.84
C PHE A 36 -4.12 1.17 19.34
N ASN A 37 -3.41 0.12 18.93
CA ASN A 37 -3.10 -0.17 17.53
C ASN A 37 -4.34 -0.62 16.73
N LEU A 38 -5.37 -1.13 17.42
CA LEU A 38 -6.61 -1.63 16.81
C LEU A 38 -7.75 -0.60 16.80
N THR A 39 -7.52 0.59 17.35
CA THR A 39 -8.53 1.66 17.48
C THR A 39 -9.32 1.88 16.17
N GLY A 40 -10.65 1.78 16.28
CA GLY A 40 -11.58 2.03 15.17
C GLY A 40 -11.81 0.88 14.19
N LEU A 41 -11.11 -0.26 14.33
CA LEU A 41 -11.35 -1.45 13.48
C LEU A 41 -12.64 -2.18 13.83
N GLN A 42 -13.06 -2.15 15.10
CA GLN A 42 -14.32 -2.74 15.59
C GLN A 42 -15.58 -2.27 14.82
N ASN A 43 -15.55 -1.06 14.23
CA ASN A 43 -16.67 -0.50 13.48
C ASN A 43 -16.66 -0.89 12.00
N GLN A 44 -15.60 -1.56 11.54
CA GLN A 44 -15.38 -1.90 10.14
C GLN A 44 -15.53 -3.41 9.88
N VAL A 45 -15.36 -4.25 10.90
CA VAL A 45 -15.37 -5.71 10.79
C VAL A 45 -16.56 -6.27 11.58
N ALA A 46 -17.32 -7.17 10.96
CA ALA A 46 -18.40 -7.91 11.63
C ALA A 46 -17.82 -9.00 12.55
N MET A 47 -18.47 -9.32 13.67
CA MET A 47 -17.97 -10.34 14.61
C MET A 47 -16.51 -10.07 15.04
N TYR A 48 -16.22 -8.81 15.36
CA TYR A 48 -14.85 -8.36 15.64
C TYR A 48 -14.18 -9.14 16.79
N LYS A 49 -14.92 -9.48 17.84
CA LYS A 49 -14.38 -10.18 19.01
C LYS A 49 -13.98 -11.61 18.64
N GLU A 50 -14.89 -12.31 17.98
CA GLU A 50 -14.72 -13.69 17.53
C GLU A 50 -13.63 -13.80 16.45
N ALA A 51 -13.54 -12.80 15.56
CA ALA A 51 -12.48 -12.72 14.57
C ALA A 51 -11.10 -12.47 15.22
N LEU A 52 -11.04 -11.62 16.25
CA LEU A 52 -9.80 -11.35 16.97
C LEU A 52 -9.34 -12.57 17.76
N GLU A 53 -10.26 -13.28 18.41
CA GLU A 53 -10.00 -14.53 19.13
C GLU A 53 -9.48 -15.62 18.17
N MET A 54 -10.07 -15.75 16.98
CA MET A 54 -9.56 -16.66 15.94
C MET A 54 -8.14 -16.30 15.47
N ILE A 55 -7.82 -15.01 15.26
CA ILE A 55 -6.47 -14.58 14.85
C ILE A 55 -5.43 -14.89 15.92
N LEU A 56 -5.79 -14.79 17.20
CA LEU A 56 -4.91 -14.99 18.35
C LEU A 56 -4.90 -16.45 18.86
N ASP A 57 -5.54 -17.38 18.14
CA ASP A 57 -5.69 -18.79 18.55
C ASP A 57 -6.22 -18.94 19.99
N VAL A 58 -7.11 -18.04 20.43
CA VAL A 58 -7.76 -18.11 21.75
C VAL A 58 -8.85 -19.16 21.67
N GLU A 59 -8.74 -20.22 22.48
CA GLU A 59 -9.78 -21.24 22.58
C GLU A 59 -11.09 -20.57 23.05
N PRO A 60 -12.22 -20.82 22.37
CA PRO A 60 -13.51 -20.36 22.87
C PRO A 60 -13.71 -20.99 24.25
N GLU A 61 -14.15 -20.18 25.22
CA GLU A 61 -14.62 -20.73 26.50
C GLU A 61 -15.78 -21.69 26.14
N GLU A 62 -15.59 -23.00 26.34
CA GLU A 62 -16.68 -23.96 26.25
C GLU A 62 -17.74 -23.48 27.24
N ASP A 63 -18.89 -23.01 26.74
CA ASP A 63 -20.03 -22.67 27.58
C ASP A 63 -20.46 -23.97 28.29
N GLU A 64 -19.89 -24.24 29.47
CA GLU A 64 -20.28 -25.33 30.39
C GLU A 64 -21.78 -25.23 30.78
N ASP A 65 -22.46 -24.15 30.38
CA ASP A 65 -23.86 -23.85 30.66
C ASP A 65 -24.85 -24.54 29.68
N GLU A 66 -24.44 -25.12 28.55
CA GLU A 66 -25.37 -25.81 27.62
C GLU A 66 -25.65 -27.28 27.99
N GLU A 67 -24.85 -27.91 28.86
CA GLU A 67 -25.09 -29.30 29.32
C GLU A 67 -26.11 -29.40 30.46
N GLU A 68 -26.48 -28.30 31.14
CA GLU A 68 -27.40 -28.34 32.30
C GLU A 68 -28.89 -28.30 31.92
N GLU A 69 -29.28 -28.00 30.67
CA GLU A 69 -30.71 -27.94 30.27
C GLU A 69 -31.26 -29.25 29.66
N GLU A 70 -30.47 -30.32 29.50
CA GLU A 70 -30.97 -31.60 28.92
C GLU A 70 -31.54 -32.60 29.95
N ASP A 71 -31.44 -32.35 31.27
CA ASP A 71 -31.77 -33.34 32.31
C ASP A 71 -33.13 -33.16 33.04
N GLU A 72 -33.97 -32.16 32.71
CA GLU A 72 -35.23 -31.90 33.47
C GLU A 72 -36.56 -32.41 32.84
N ASP A 73 -36.55 -33.05 31.66
CA ASP A 73 -37.80 -33.47 30.97
C ASP A 73 -38.06 -35.01 30.93
N GLU A 74 -37.41 -35.81 31.78
CA GLU A 74 -37.79 -37.23 31.98
C GLU A 74 -38.66 -37.43 33.22
N ASP A 75 -39.85 -36.82 33.29
CA ASP A 75 -40.96 -37.38 34.08
C ASP A 75 -42.34 -36.90 33.57
N GLU A 76 -43.22 -37.88 33.35
CA GLU A 76 -44.67 -37.77 33.04
C GLU A 76 -45.11 -37.53 31.57
N ASN A 77 -45.21 -38.61 30.79
CA ASN A 77 -46.53 -39.23 30.51
C ASN A 77 -46.45 -40.50 29.65
N ASP A 78 -46.90 -41.59 30.26
CA ASP A 78 -47.44 -42.78 29.61
C ASP A 78 -48.72 -42.44 28.84
N SER A 79 -48.72 -42.52 27.50
CA SER A 79 -49.80 -43.09 26.67
C SER A 79 -49.51 -42.86 25.18
N GLY A 80 -49.60 -43.94 24.40
CA GLY A 80 -49.07 -44.03 23.03
C GLY A 80 -49.74 -43.16 21.96
N ASP A 81 -48.96 -42.80 20.95
CA ASP A 81 -49.16 -43.27 19.57
C ASP A 81 -47.89 -42.98 18.76
N GLN A 82 -47.68 -43.79 17.74
CA GLN A 82 -46.41 -43.98 17.05
C GLN A 82 -46.34 -43.06 15.82
N ASP A 83 -45.68 -41.90 15.92
CA ASP A 83 -45.12 -41.23 14.73
C ASP A 83 -43.80 -40.53 15.06
N ARG A 84 -42.71 -41.18 14.65
CA ARG A 84 -41.32 -40.75 14.89
C ARG A 84 -41.00 -39.51 14.03
N LEU A 85 -41.05 -38.33 14.64
CA LEU A 85 -40.39 -37.13 14.14
C LEU A 85 -39.08 -36.90 14.92
N GLY A 86 -37.97 -37.36 14.35
CA GLY A 86 -36.63 -36.85 14.66
C GLY A 86 -35.81 -36.80 13.36
N PRO A 87 -34.66 -36.10 13.25
CA PRO A 87 -34.16 -34.91 13.94
C PRO A 87 -34.15 -33.72 12.95
N ARG A 88 -35.03 -32.72 13.14
CA ARG A 88 -35.04 -31.50 12.30
C ARG A 88 -34.40 -30.29 12.98
N HIS A 89 -34.27 -30.32 14.31
CA HIS A 89 -33.68 -29.24 15.10
C HIS A 89 -32.15 -29.25 14.97
N ASP A 90 -31.57 -30.41 15.23
CA ASP A 90 -30.14 -30.72 15.16
C ASP A 90 -29.48 -30.29 13.83
N ARG A 91 -30.15 -30.62 12.71
CA ARG A 91 -29.70 -30.27 11.35
C ARG A 91 -29.76 -28.77 11.03
N ARG A 92 -30.63 -28.01 11.69
CA ARG A 92 -30.73 -26.54 11.56
C ARG A 92 -29.70 -25.83 12.44
N GLN A 93 -29.36 -26.40 13.59
CA GLN A 93 -28.36 -25.87 14.51
C GLN A 93 -26.95 -26.02 13.92
N HIS A 94 -26.60 -27.22 13.43
CA HIS A 94 -25.34 -27.44 12.70
C HIS A 94 -25.17 -26.54 11.46
N SER A 95 -26.25 -26.27 10.73
CA SER A 95 -26.19 -25.38 9.56
C SER A 95 -26.00 -23.90 9.92
N ARG A 96 -26.43 -23.47 11.11
CA ARG A 96 -26.25 -22.10 11.60
C ARG A 96 -24.83 -21.91 12.13
N MET A 97 -24.33 -22.85 12.92
CA MET A 97 -22.96 -22.82 13.41
C MET A 97 -21.93 -22.86 12.27
N ALA A 98 -22.19 -23.62 11.20
CA ALA A 98 -21.33 -23.63 10.02
C ALA A 98 -21.34 -22.30 9.25
N SER A 99 -22.48 -21.58 9.19
CA SER A 99 -22.52 -20.26 8.58
C SER A 99 -21.80 -19.22 9.42
N ASP A 100 -21.94 -19.30 10.74
CA ASP A 100 -21.30 -18.35 11.66
C ASP A 100 -19.78 -18.53 11.64
N LEU A 101 -19.27 -19.77 11.59
CA LEU A 101 -17.85 -20.03 11.41
C LEU A 101 -17.31 -19.44 10.10
N SER A 102 -18.03 -19.60 8.99
CA SER A 102 -17.59 -19.02 7.70
C SER A 102 -17.56 -17.49 7.71
N VAL A 103 -18.46 -16.86 8.45
CA VAL A 103 -18.47 -15.40 8.63
C VAL A 103 -17.28 -14.99 9.48
N ILE A 104 -17.00 -15.70 10.59
CA ILE A 104 -15.84 -15.44 11.46
C ILE A 104 -14.54 -15.60 10.67
N GLU A 105 -14.38 -16.64 9.87
CA GLU A 105 -13.20 -16.84 9.00
C GLU A 105 -13.01 -15.62 8.07
N SER A 106 -14.06 -15.22 7.35
CA SER A 106 -14.00 -14.06 6.44
C SER A 106 -13.71 -12.74 7.16
N SER A 107 -14.27 -12.55 8.36
CA SER A 107 -14.01 -11.39 9.21
C SER A 107 -12.59 -11.39 9.75
N SER A 108 -12.02 -12.56 10.04
CA SER A 108 -10.64 -12.72 10.52
C SER A 108 -9.64 -12.34 9.43
N GLU A 109 -9.84 -12.82 8.20
CA GLU A 109 -9.01 -12.41 7.06
C GLU A 109 -9.05 -10.89 6.84
N MET A 110 -10.26 -10.30 6.87
CA MET A 110 -10.45 -8.87 6.71
C MET A 110 -9.79 -8.06 7.85
N LEU A 111 -9.99 -8.48 9.10
CA LEU A 111 -9.41 -7.83 10.26
C LEU A 111 -7.88 -7.89 10.22
N TYR A 112 -7.32 -9.08 9.97
CA TYR A 112 -5.88 -9.25 9.86
C TYR A 112 -5.28 -8.38 8.75
N GLY A 113 -5.95 -8.28 7.61
CA GLY A 113 -5.53 -7.40 6.53
C GLY A 113 -5.49 -5.91 6.92
N LEU A 114 -6.50 -5.43 7.67
CA LEU A 114 -6.52 -4.05 8.18
C LEU A 114 -5.49 -3.79 9.28
N ILE A 115 -5.22 -4.79 10.12
CA ILE A 115 -4.13 -4.74 11.11
C ILE A 115 -2.78 -4.68 10.39
N HIS A 116 -2.59 -5.53 9.37
CA HIS A 116 -1.38 -5.60 8.57
C HIS A 116 -1.04 -4.25 7.92
N GLN A 117 -2.03 -3.55 7.36
CA GLN A 117 -1.88 -2.20 6.79
C GLN A 117 -1.23 -1.23 7.79
N ARG A 118 -1.63 -1.29 9.06
CA ARG A 118 -1.07 -0.47 10.14
C ARG A 118 0.30 -0.97 10.56
N PHE A 119 0.44 -2.29 10.72
CA PHE A 119 1.66 -2.93 11.18
C PHE A 119 2.86 -2.66 10.27
N ILE A 120 2.70 -2.73 8.95
CA ILE A 120 3.81 -2.49 8.00
C ILE A 120 4.32 -1.05 7.99
N CYS A 121 3.58 -0.12 8.60
CA CYS A 121 4.01 1.26 8.83
C CYS A 121 4.70 1.45 10.21
N SER A 122 4.66 0.44 11.08
CA SER A 122 5.40 0.42 12.35
C SER A 122 6.87 0.10 12.14
N ARG A 123 7.70 0.36 13.16
CA ARG A 123 9.14 0.04 13.11
C ARG A 123 9.42 -1.46 12.91
N ALA A 124 8.65 -2.33 13.55
CA ALA A 124 8.82 -3.78 13.42
C ALA A 124 8.36 -4.27 12.05
N GLY A 125 7.15 -3.89 11.63
CA GLY A 125 6.60 -4.33 10.35
C GLY A 125 7.37 -3.80 9.14
N ILE A 126 7.80 -2.54 9.15
CA ILE A 126 8.58 -1.99 8.03
C ILE A 126 9.95 -2.68 7.89
N GLN A 127 10.54 -3.12 9.01
CA GLN A 127 11.78 -3.90 9.02
C GLN A 127 11.57 -5.30 8.42
N GLN A 128 10.50 -6.01 8.79
CA GLN A 128 10.15 -7.30 8.17
C GLN A 128 9.90 -7.15 6.66
N MET A 129 9.19 -6.10 6.24
CA MET A 129 8.96 -5.83 4.83
C MET A 129 10.26 -5.49 4.08
N SER A 130 11.23 -4.89 4.76
CA SER A 130 12.56 -4.63 4.18
C SER A 130 13.33 -5.91 3.88
N GLU A 131 13.24 -6.92 4.75
CA GLU A 131 13.86 -8.23 4.53
C GLU A 131 13.20 -8.94 3.34
N LYS A 132 11.86 -8.89 3.26
CA LYS A 132 11.12 -9.42 2.09
C LYS A 132 11.48 -8.66 0.80
N TYR A 133 11.70 -7.35 0.88
CA TYR A 133 12.17 -6.55 -0.25
C TYR A 133 13.57 -6.95 -0.71
N GLU A 134 14.52 -7.17 0.21
CA GLU A 134 15.89 -7.64 -0.04
C GLU A 134 15.96 -9.07 -0.58
N LEU A 135 14.99 -9.91 -0.27
CA LEU A 135 14.84 -11.25 -0.83
C LEU A 135 14.08 -11.27 -2.17
N GLY A 136 13.37 -10.18 -2.50
CA GLY A 136 12.70 -10.00 -3.79
C GLY A 136 11.34 -10.70 -3.84
N HIS A 137 10.73 -10.90 -2.67
CA HIS A 137 9.44 -11.58 -2.53
C HIS A 137 8.30 -10.86 -3.27
N PHE A 138 8.40 -9.53 -3.41
CA PHE A 138 7.40 -8.70 -4.10
C PHE A 138 7.55 -8.67 -5.64
N GLY A 139 8.54 -9.37 -6.17
CA GLY A 139 8.82 -9.41 -7.60
C GLY A 139 9.54 -8.17 -8.13
N CYS A 140 9.47 -8.01 -9.45
CA CYS A 140 10.22 -7.02 -10.20
C CYS A 140 9.34 -6.26 -11.20
N CYS A 141 9.79 -5.06 -11.56
CA CYS A 141 9.12 -4.20 -12.51
C CYS A 141 9.04 -4.87 -13.90
N PRO A 142 7.86 -4.86 -14.54
CA PRO A 142 7.69 -5.45 -15.87
C PRO A 142 8.30 -4.61 -16.99
N ARG A 143 8.68 -3.35 -16.74
CA ARG A 143 9.30 -2.50 -17.77
C ARG A 143 10.71 -2.97 -18.05
N THR A 144 11.00 -3.24 -19.33
CA THR A 144 12.33 -3.65 -19.80
C THR A 144 13.42 -2.68 -19.36
N ASN A 145 13.20 -1.37 -19.50
CA ASN A 145 14.20 -0.36 -19.16
C ASN A 145 14.35 -0.11 -17.65
N CYS A 146 13.58 -0.81 -16.81
CA CYS A 146 13.79 -0.83 -15.36
C CYS A 146 14.71 -1.98 -14.94
N ASP A 147 15.18 -2.81 -15.86
CA ASP A 147 16.18 -3.88 -15.63
C ASP A 147 15.86 -4.75 -14.40
N GLN A 148 14.62 -5.22 -14.26
CA GLN A 148 14.19 -6.03 -13.10
C GLN A 148 14.32 -5.31 -11.75
N ALA A 149 14.05 -4.00 -11.69
CA ALA A 149 13.94 -3.26 -10.43
C ALA A 149 12.92 -3.91 -9.48
N ARG A 150 13.29 -4.14 -8.22
CA ARG A 150 12.40 -4.70 -7.20
C ARG A 150 11.23 -3.77 -6.90
N THR A 151 10.05 -4.33 -6.74
CA THR A 151 8.81 -3.60 -6.48
C THR A 151 8.40 -3.69 -5.01
N LEU A 152 7.44 -2.85 -4.61
CA LEU A 152 6.81 -2.86 -3.29
C LEU A 152 5.30 -3.04 -3.46
N PRO A 153 4.61 -3.79 -2.58
CA PRO A 153 3.16 -3.86 -2.60
C PRO A 153 2.55 -2.51 -2.22
N VAL A 154 1.43 -2.16 -2.85
CA VAL A 154 0.71 -0.91 -2.60
C VAL A 154 -0.78 -1.09 -2.87
N GLY A 155 -1.63 -0.45 -2.06
CA GLY A 155 -3.04 -0.27 -2.35
C GLY A 155 -3.29 1.01 -3.14
N LEU A 156 -4.24 1.01 -4.07
CA LEU A 156 -4.71 2.25 -4.73
C LEU A 156 -5.79 2.97 -3.91
N SER A 157 -6.38 2.28 -2.95
CA SER A 157 -7.33 2.78 -1.97
C SER A 157 -7.02 2.18 -0.60
N ASP A 158 -7.47 2.86 0.45
CA ASP A 158 -7.46 2.34 1.83
C ASP A 158 -8.84 1.77 2.22
N ILE A 159 -9.81 1.76 1.29
CA ILE A 159 -11.15 1.23 1.49
C ILE A 159 -11.18 -0.22 0.98
N PRO A 160 -11.51 -1.21 1.83
CA PRO A 160 -11.61 -2.61 1.40
C PRO A 160 -12.65 -2.81 0.28
N GLY A 161 -12.36 -3.71 -0.64
CA GLY A 161 -13.20 -4.11 -1.76
C GLY A 161 -13.11 -3.21 -3.00
N GLU A 162 -12.37 -2.09 -2.95
CA GLU A 162 -12.27 -1.18 -4.10
C GLU A 162 -11.28 -1.66 -5.17
N ASP A 163 -10.08 -2.09 -4.78
CA ASP A 163 -9.09 -2.65 -5.69
C ASP A 163 -8.17 -3.65 -5.01
N THR A 164 -7.58 -4.51 -5.82
CA THR A 164 -6.58 -5.52 -5.44
C THR A 164 -5.20 -4.90 -5.24
N VAL A 165 -4.32 -5.63 -4.53
CA VAL A 165 -2.93 -5.22 -4.34
C VAL A 165 -2.22 -4.98 -5.67
N LYS A 166 -1.48 -3.86 -5.74
CA LYS A 166 -0.61 -3.51 -6.86
C LYS A 166 0.85 -3.51 -6.45
N LEU A 167 1.73 -3.37 -7.43
CA LEU A 167 3.17 -3.30 -7.26
C LEU A 167 3.68 -1.93 -7.72
N PHE A 168 4.20 -1.14 -6.78
CA PHE A 168 4.88 0.11 -7.05
C PHE A 168 6.35 -0.15 -7.41
N CYS A 169 6.81 0.45 -8.50
CA CYS A 169 8.21 0.43 -8.90
C CYS A 169 8.91 1.76 -8.55
N PRO A 170 9.89 1.77 -7.64
CA PRO A 170 10.60 2.98 -7.26
C PRO A 170 11.56 3.46 -8.37
N SER A 171 11.86 2.62 -9.37
CA SER A 171 12.73 2.98 -10.49
C SER A 171 12.03 3.87 -11.53
N CYS A 172 10.78 3.55 -11.89
CA CYS A 172 10.02 4.31 -12.89
C CYS A 172 8.83 5.08 -12.33
N LEU A 173 8.64 5.05 -11.01
CA LEU A 173 7.60 5.79 -10.29
C LEU A 173 6.19 5.50 -10.80
N ASP A 174 5.89 4.21 -10.97
CA ASP A 174 4.66 3.76 -11.60
C ASP A 174 4.17 2.45 -10.97
N VAL A 175 2.89 2.16 -11.15
CA VAL A 175 2.18 1.08 -10.47
C VAL A 175 1.74 0.01 -11.47
N TYR A 176 1.91 -1.27 -11.09
CA TYR A 176 1.66 -2.43 -11.94
C TYR A 176 0.76 -3.45 -11.25
N VAL A 177 -0.03 -4.16 -12.05
CA VAL A 177 -0.75 -5.34 -11.57
C VAL A 177 0.26 -6.48 -11.38
N PRO A 178 0.23 -7.23 -10.25
CA PRO A 178 1.06 -8.41 -10.07
C PRO A 178 0.87 -9.39 -11.24
N PRO A 179 1.95 -9.97 -11.80
CA PRO A 179 1.86 -10.79 -13.00
C PRO A 179 1.14 -12.14 -12.77
N ASN A 180 1.17 -12.66 -11.54
CA ASN A 180 0.51 -13.92 -11.20
C ASN A 180 -0.92 -13.65 -10.71
N SER A 181 -1.90 -14.35 -11.29
CA SER A 181 -3.32 -14.18 -10.96
C SER A 181 -3.68 -14.55 -9.52
N ARG A 182 -2.84 -15.32 -8.81
CA ARG A 182 -3.07 -15.65 -7.39
C ARG A 182 -3.17 -14.44 -6.47
N PHE A 183 -2.62 -13.29 -6.89
CA PHE A 183 -2.69 -12.05 -6.12
C PHE A 183 -3.95 -11.21 -6.42
N GLN A 184 -4.81 -11.65 -7.35
CA GLN A 184 -6.03 -10.93 -7.73
C GLN A 184 -7.15 -11.06 -6.68
N THR A 185 -6.99 -11.93 -5.68
CA THR A 185 -7.93 -12.05 -4.56
C THR A 185 -7.49 -11.26 -3.34
N VAL A 186 -6.25 -10.73 -3.34
CA VAL A 186 -5.70 -9.98 -2.20
C VAL A 186 -6.07 -8.52 -2.32
N ASP A 187 -6.75 -7.99 -1.32
CA ASP A 187 -7.17 -6.59 -1.25
C ASP A 187 -5.96 -5.65 -1.14
N GLY A 188 -5.97 -4.56 -1.89
CA GLY A 188 -4.94 -3.53 -1.83
C GLY A 188 -4.99 -2.70 -0.56
N ALA A 189 -6.15 -2.56 0.06
CA ALA A 189 -6.33 -1.81 1.31
C ALA A 189 -5.46 -2.38 2.45
N PHE A 190 -5.18 -3.68 2.44
CA PHE A 190 -4.34 -4.35 3.43
C PHE A 190 -2.85 -3.94 3.39
N PHE A 191 -2.43 -3.24 2.34
CA PHE A 191 -1.10 -2.61 2.23
C PHE A 191 -1.19 -1.08 2.31
N GLY A 192 -2.33 -0.53 1.91
CA GLY A 192 -2.61 0.90 1.92
C GLY A 192 -1.80 1.69 0.89
N ARG A 193 -2.13 2.98 0.78
CA ARG A 193 -1.48 3.90 -0.16
C ARG A 193 -0.12 4.43 0.34
N THR A 194 0.10 4.41 1.66
CA THR A 194 1.21 5.13 2.31
C THR A 194 2.49 4.31 2.41
N PHE A 195 2.38 2.99 2.59
CA PHE A 195 3.51 2.12 2.93
C PHE A 195 4.72 2.29 1.98
N GLY A 196 4.49 2.30 0.67
CA GLY A 196 5.58 2.39 -0.31
C GLY A 196 6.40 3.70 -0.21
N ALA A 197 5.74 4.83 0.07
CA ALA A 197 6.44 6.10 0.25
C ALA A 197 7.19 6.14 1.59
N LEU A 198 6.55 5.67 2.67
CA LEU A 198 7.17 5.59 4.00
C LEU A 198 8.39 4.68 3.99
N PHE A 199 8.33 3.55 3.28
CA PHE A 199 9.44 2.63 3.11
C PHE A 199 10.67 3.32 2.50
N LEU A 200 10.48 4.07 1.41
CA LEU A 200 11.59 4.75 0.73
C LEU A 200 12.19 5.90 1.55
N LEU A 201 11.38 6.56 2.38
CA LEU A 201 11.84 7.61 3.30
C LEU A 201 12.56 7.01 4.52
N THR A 202 12.16 5.83 4.96
CA THR A 202 12.74 5.15 6.13
C THR A 202 14.07 4.50 5.80
N PHE A 203 14.23 4.00 4.56
CA PHE A 203 15.44 3.33 4.10
C PHE A 203 16.05 4.02 2.86
N PRO A 204 16.48 5.28 2.98
CA PRO A 204 17.07 6.01 1.86
C PRO A 204 18.36 5.35 1.37
N GLU A 205 19.02 4.54 2.20
CA GLU A 205 20.26 3.85 1.87
C GLU A 205 20.10 2.74 0.85
N TYR A 206 18.90 2.26 0.52
CA TYR A 206 18.74 1.29 -0.56
C TYR A 206 19.20 1.87 -1.89
N ASP A 207 20.13 1.19 -2.57
CA ASP A 207 20.59 1.56 -3.89
C ASP A 207 19.58 1.11 -4.95
N LEU A 208 18.67 2.02 -5.31
CA LEU A 208 17.66 1.79 -6.33
C LEU A 208 18.23 1.76 -7.74
N THR A 209 19.54 1.94 -7.93
CA THR A 209 20.22 1.82 -9.22
C THR A 209 20.73 0.42 -9.50
N LYS A 210 20.96 -0.41 -8.47
CA LYS A 210 21.38 -1.82 -8.60
C LYS A 210 20.25 -2.69 -9.16
N ARG A 211 20.59 -3.66 -10.02
CA ARG A 211 19.62 -4.43 -10.82
C ARG A 211 19.96 -5.91 -10.92
N GLY A 212 18.93 -6.76 -11.01
CA GLY A 212 19.08 -8.19 -11.31
C GLY A 212 20.14 -8.91 -10.45
N ALA A 213 21.09 -9.59 -11.11
CA ALA A 213 22.15 -10.37 -10.47
C ALA A 213 23.13 -9.52 -9.62
N GLU A 214 23.21 -8.21 -9.86
CA GLU A 214 24.05 -7.31 -9.07
C GLU A 214 23.52 -7.16 -7.63
N VAL A 215 22.21 -7.33 -7.43
CA VAL A 215 21.61 -7.31 -6.09
C VAL A 215 21.88 -8.61 -5.33
N LEU A 216 22.08 -9.73 -6.05
CA LEU A 216 22.39 -11.04 -5.47
C LEU A 216 23.90 -11.22 -5.20
N SER A 217 24.74 -10.40 -5.83
CA SER A 217 26.20 -10.47 -5.68
C SER A 217 26.62 -9.72 -4.41
N SER A 218 27.32 -10.43 -3.53
CA SER A 218 27.67 -9.99 -2.16
C SER A 218 28.35 -8.62 -2.13
N GLY A 219 27.59 -7.62 -1.66
CA GLY A 219 28.03 -6.23 -1.56
C GLY A 219 26.85 -5.28 -1.41
N GLY A 220 25.96 -5.58 -0.45
CA GLY A 220 24.86 -4.76 0.08
C GLY A 220 23.93 -4.11 -0.96
N ALA A 221 22.62 -4.33 -0.85
CA ALA A 221 21.64 -3.48 -1.51
C ALA A 221 21.70 -2.01 -1.03
N ARG A 222 22.60 -1.69 -0.09
CA ARG A 222 22.73 -0.40 0.58
C ARG A 222 23.93 0.40 0.08
N ILE A 223 23.79 1.71 0.12
CA ILE A 223 24.79 2.72 -0.21
C ILE A 223 25.69 2.91 1.01
N ASN A 224 27.00 2.75 0.82
CA ASN A 224 28.01 2.90 1.88
C ASN A 224 28.89 4.16 1.71
N ASP A 225 28.48 5.09 0.84
CA ASP A 225 29.24 6.28 0.50
C ASP A 225 28.47 7.55 0.88
N ASP A 226 28.85 8.13 2.02
CA ASP A 226 28.25 9.35 2.58
C ASP A 226 28.61 10.61 1.76
N SER A 227 29.50 10.51 0.77
CA SER A 227 29.86 11.65 -0.10
C SER A 227 28.85 11.89 -1.23
N LEU A 228 27.85 11.00 -1.37
CA LEU A 228 26.84 11.11 -2.40
C LEU A 228 25.81 12.19 -2.10
N GLU A 229 25.45 12.94 -3.13
CA GLU A 229 24.48 14.03 -3.04
C GLU A 229 23.10 13.51 -2.62
N MET A 230 22.57 14.09 -1.55
CA MET A 230 21.21 13.86 -1.07
C MET A 230 20.35 15.07 -1.38
N ILE A 231 19.15 14.82 -1.90
CA ILE A 231 18.14 15.83 -2.24
C ILE A 231 16.87 15.45 -1.48
N ASN A 232 16.39 16.36 -0.63
CA ASN A 232 15.18 16.16 0.19
C ASN A 232 15.16 14.82 0.96
N GLY A 233 16.30 14.39 1.49
CA GLY A 233 16.41 13.16 2.28
C GLY A 233 16.57 11.86 1.47
N MET A 234 16.62 11.92 0.13
CA MET A 234 16.92 10.78 -0.73
C MET A 234 18.20 11.00 -1.53
N TYR A 235 19.00 9.95 -1.78
CA TYR A 235 20.15 10.09 -2.69
C TYR A 235 19.70 10.47 -4.10
N ALA A 236 20.33 11.46 -4.71
CA ALA A 236 19.99 11.97 -6.04
C ALA A 236 19.95 10.86 -7.11
N LYS A 237 20.87 9.88 -7.00
CA LYS A 237 20.93 8.71 -7.90
C LYS A 237 19.71 7.77 -7.77
N ASN A 238 19.08 7.74 -6.60
CA ASN A 238 17.94 6.87 -6.30
C ASN A 238 16.61 7.44 -6.82
N ILE A 239 16.58 8.71 -7.23
CA ILE A 239 15.34 9.33 -7.65
C ILE A 239 15.09 8.98 -9.12
N ALA A 240 14.02 8.21 -9.37
CA ALA A 240 13.60 7.78 -10.70
C ALA A 240 14.71 7.20 -11.63
N PRO A 241 15.54 6.24 -11.18
CA PRO A 241 16.67 5.72 -11.94
C PRO A 241 16.30 5.02 -13.27
N GLY A 242 15.03 4.68 -13.46
CA GLY A 242 14.46 4.09 -14.67
C GLY A 242 13.74 5.06 -15.60
N LEU A 243 13.88 6.38 -15.36
CA LEU A 243 13.37 7.46 -16.20
C LEU A 243 14.51 8.29 -16.80
N GLY A 244 14.21 9.06 -17.85
CA GLY A 244 15.16 9.96 -18.51
C GLY A 244 15.90 9.39 -19.72
N ALA A 245 16.96 10.08 -20.11
CA ALA A 245 17.75 9.75 -21.30
C ALA A 245 18.26 8.29 -21.28
N GLY A 246 18.09 7.58 -22.39
CA GLY A 246 18.45 6.16 -22.50
C GLY A 246 17.49 5.18 -21.84
N ARG A 247 16.50 5.66 -21.07
CA ARG A 247 15.47 4.83 -20.40
C ARG A 247 14.09 4.92 -21.06
N ILE A 248 13.95 5.70 -22.14
CA ILE A 248 12.75 5.80 -22.97
C ILE A 248 12.84 4.83 -24.15
N TYR A 249 11.82 4.00 -24.34
CA TYR A 249 11.77 3.07 -25.47
C TYR A 249 11.62 3.83 -26.79
N GLU A 250 12.52 3.57 -27.74
CA GLU A 250 12.54 4.21 -29.05
C GLU A 250 12.02 3.25 -30.14
N PRO A 251 10.78 3.43 -30.62
CA PRO A 251 10.22 2.54 -31.64
C PRO A 251 10.95 2.72 -32.99
N ARG A 252 11.34 1.60 -33.60
CA ARG A 252 12.01 1.56 -34.90
C ARG A 252 11.35 0.56 -35.84
N ILE A 253 11.20 0.93 -37.10
CA ILE A 253 10.68 0.07 -38.19
C ILE A 253 11.74 0.04 -39.29
N TYR A 254 12.22 -1.15 -39.65
CA TYR A 254 13.34 -1.34 -40.58
C TYR A 254 14.60 -0.50 -40.22
N GLY A 255 14.84 -0.30 -38.93
CA GLY A 255 15.98 0.49 -38.42
C GLY A 255 15.71 2.01 -38.31
N PHE A 256 14.67 2.52 -38.96
CA PHE A 256 14.30 3.93 -38.92
C PHE A 256 13.43 4.24 -37.72
N ARG A 257 13.68 5.38 -37.07
CA ARG A 257 12.86 5.90 -35.97
C ARG A 257 11.46 6.19 -36.47
N VAL A 258 10.44 5.75 -35.73
CA VAL A 258 9.07 6.15 -36.02
C VAL A 258 8.91 7.63 -35.69
N SER A 259 8.43 8.40 -36.66
CA SER A 259 8.22 9.83 -36.49
C SER A 259 7.18 10.14 -35.42
N GLU A 260 7.39 11.20 -34.64
CA GLU A 260 6.45 11.66 -33.60
C GLU A 260 5.09 12.07 -34.18
N ILE A 261 5.08 12.61 -35.41
CA ILE A 261 3.83 12.98 -36.11
C ILE A 261 3.04 11.75 -36.59
N ALA A 262 3.64 10.56 -36.62
CA ALA A 262 2.94 9.36 -37.05
C ALA A 262 1.82 9.00 -36.06
N LYS A 263 0.74 8.39 -36.55
CA LYS A 263 -0.38 7.93 -35.71
C LYS A 263 0.09 6.94 -34.63
N SER A 264 1.00 6.04 -35.00
CA SER A 264 1.66 5.07 -34.12
C SER A 264 3.00 5.58 -33.57
N GLY A 265 3.25 6.89 -33.66
CA GLY A 265 4.43 7.51 -33.07
C GLY A 265 4.41 7.43 -31.54
N PRO A 266 5.56 7.62 -30.89
CA PRO A 266 5.62 7.68 -29.44
C PRO A 266 4.70 8.81 -28.92
N ARG A 267 3.93 8.52 -27.88
CA ARG A 267 3.01 9.46 -27.22
C ARG A 267 3.40 9.59 -25.76
N MET A 268 3.12 10.75 -25.18
CA MET A 268 3.30 11.02 -23.75
C MET A 268 4.72 10.71 -23.25
N GLN A 269 5.75 11.04 -24.05
CA GLN A 269 7.15 10.87 -23.64
C GLN A 269 7.45 11.62 -22.33
N TRP A 270 6.79 12.76 -22.12
CA TRP A 270 6.87 13.58 -20.91
C TRP A 270 6.59 12.83 -19.60
N LEU A 271 5.79 11.76 -19.61
CA LEU A 271 5.57 10.90 -18.43
C LEU A 271 6.83 10.12 -18.02
N ARG A 272 7.81 10.03 -18.91
CA ARG A 272 9.06 9.30 -18.73
C ARG A 272 10.29 10.21 -18.83
N ASP A 273 10.06 11.51 -18.96
CA ASP A 273 11.13 12.50 -18.91
C ASP A 273 11.65 12.61 -17.48
N ARG A 274 12.92 12.97 -17.38
CA ARG A 274 13.62 13.21 -16.12
C ARG A 274 14.61 14.35 -16.35
N PRO A 275 14.73 15.32 -15.42
CA PRO A 275 15.75 16.36 -15.52
C PRO A 275 17.15 15.78 -15.64
N ASP A 276 18.02 16.44 -16.42
CA ASP A 276 19.43 16.05 -16.55
C ASP A 276 20.21 16.31 -15.24
N GLY A 277 19.89 17.41 -14.56
CA GLY A 277 20.39 17.76 -13.24
C GLY A 277 19.35 17.52 -12.15
N MET A 278 19.64 16.62 -11.22
CA MET A 278 18.69 16.27 -10.16
C MET A 278 18.46 17.43 -9.16
N THR A 279 19.41 18.37 -9.08
CA THR A 279 19.34 19.59 -8.25
C THR A 279 18.20 20.53 -8.62
N GLU A 280 17.56 20.35 -9.78
CA GLU A 280 16.33 21.04 -10.14
C GLU A 280 15.13 20.63 -9.28
N LEU A 281 15.19 19.45 -8.66
CA LEU A 281 14.14 18.90 -7.80
C LEU A 281 14.42 19.15 -6.30
N ASP A 282 15.44 19.95 -6.00
CA ASP A 282 15.78 20.37 -4.63
C ASP A 282 14.85 21.50 -4.14
N GLU A 283 13.64 21.10 -3.76
CA GLU A 283 12.61 21.99 -3.21
C GLU A 283 13.11 22.78 -1.98
N ALA A 284 13.91 22.17 -1.10
CA ALA A 284 14.42 22.85 0.10
C ALA A 284 15.36 24.01 -0.26
N ARG A 285 16.28 23.78 -1.19
CA ARG A 285 17.17 24.84 -1.70
C ARG A 285 16.40 25.93 -2.44
N LEU A 286 15.42 25.55 -3.27
CA LEU A 286 14.58 26.51 -3.99
C LEU A 286 13.78 27.39 -3.03
N TYR A 287 13.22 26.80 -1.97
CA TYR A 287 12.50 27.55 -0.94
C TYR A 287 13.42 28.54 -0.23
N ALA A 288 14.63 28.11 0.16
CA ALA A 288 15.62 28.98 0.79
C ALA A 288 16.02 30.14 -0.14
N ASP A 289 16.38 29.87 -1.41
CA ASP A 289 16.73 30.89 -2.39
C ASP A 289 15.61 31.95 -2.59
N GLU A 290 14.35 31.56 -2.46
CA GLU A 290 13.21 32.48 -2.56
C GLU A 290 13.00 33.32 -1.28
N HIS A 291 13.20 32.74 -0.08
CA HIS A 291 12.85 33.35 1.20
C HIS A 291 14.03 34.01 1.94
N ASP A 292 15.27 33.67 1.60
CA ASP A 292 16.50 34.30 2.13
C ASP A 292 16.63 35.77 1.66
N SER A 293 15.81 36.18 0.69
CA SER A 293 15.69 37.57 0.25
C SER A 293 14.73 38.45 1.08
N ASP A 294 13.93 37.85 1.98
CA ASP A 294 12.94 38.57 2.78
C ASP A 294 13.40 38.84 4.24
N GLU A 295 14.46 38.19 4.74
CA GLU A 295 14.96 38.41 6.11
C GLU A 295 15.96 39.59 6.24
N ASP A 296 16.53 40.09 5.13
CA ASP A 296 17.51 41.19 5.15
C ASP A 296 16.89 42.60 5.00
N ASP A 297 15.57 42.73 4.81
CA ASP A 297 14.91 44.01 4.48
C ASP A 297 14.19 44.70 5.68
N GLU A 298 14.61 44.43 6.92
CA GLU A 298 14.31 45.28 8.09
C GLU A 298 15.40 46.35 8.36
N ASN A 299 16.25 46.69 7.38
CA ASN A 299 17.16 47.82 7.55
C ASN A 299 16.42 49.16 7.31
N MET A 300 15.78 49.66 8.37
CA MET A 300 15.23 51.02 8.47
C MET A 300 16.27 52.06 8.04
N ASN A 301 16.09 52.67 6.87
CA ASN A 301 16.87 53.85 6.52
C ASN A 301 16.36 55.06 7.33
N GLY A 302 17.26 55.77 8.01
CA GLY A 302 16.98 56.76 9.07
C GLY A 302 16.12 57.99 8.73
N ASN A 303 15.44 58.04 7.58
CA ASN A 303 14.60 59.16 7.13
C ASN A 303 13.15 58.77 6.72
N GLY A 304 12.66 57.57 7.05
CA GLY A 304 11.21 57.28 7.07
C GLY A 304 10.45 57.47 5.74
N ARG A 305 11.03 57.08 4.60
CA ARG A 305 10.33 57.07 3.30
C ARG A 305 10.48 55.71 2.60
N PRO A 306 9.39 55.12 2.07
CA PRO A 306 9.46 53.86 1.34
C PRO A 306 10.12 54.05 -0.04
N THR A 307 11.06 53.19 -0.39
CA THR A 307 11.68 53.10 -1.72
C THR A 307 10.77 52.32 -2.69
N PRO A 308 10.67 52.71 -3.98
CA PRO A 308 9.87 51.95 -4.93
C PRO A 308 10.61 50.69 -5.37
N ARG A 309 9.96 49.54 -5.17
CA ARG A 309 10.37 48.18 -5.59
C ARG A 309 10.87 48.14 -7.03
N ARG A 310 12.08 47.63 -7.25
CA ARG A 310 12.53 47.20 -8.59
C ARG A 310 11.93 45.83 -8.88
N ARG A 311 11.29 45.72 -10.05
CA ARG A 311 10.66 44.50 -10.56
C ARG A 311 11.67 43.34 -10.63
N ALA A 312 11.22 42.15 -10.22
CA ALA A 312 11.92 40.87 -10.38
C ALA A 312 12.27 40.58 -11.86
N PRO A 313 13.34 39.79 -12.15
CA PRO A 313 13.66 39.35 -13.49
C PRO A 313 12.62 38.34 -14.01
N PRO A 314 12.47 38.17 -15.34
CA PRO A 314 11.46 37.29 -15.91
C PRO A 314 11.99 35.84 -15.90
N GLY A 315 11.70 35.09 -14.85
CA GLY A 315 11.78 33.63 -14.82
C GLY A 315 10.39 33.05 -14.58
N ASN A 316 9.93 32.16 -15.48
CA ASN A 316 8.72 31.33 -15.33
C ASN A 316 7.34 32.02 -15.39
N ALA A 317 7.12 32.86 -16.40
CA ALA A 317 5.77 33.35 -16.76
C ALA A 317 4.78 32.22 -17.15
N ARG A 318 5.26 31.04 -17.56
CA ARG A 318 4.38 29.92 -17.98
C ARG A 318 3.71 29.19 -16.82
N LEU A 319 4.36 29.07 -15.67
CA LEU A 319 3.78 28.43 -14.47
C LEU A 319 2.71 29.33 -13.81
N ARG A 320 2.95 30.65 -13.78
CA ARG A 320 2.00 31.62 -13.20
C ARG A 320 0.73 31.83 -14.05
N ALA A 321 0.79 31.61 -15.36
CA ALA A 321 -0.38 31.71 -16.24
C ALA A 321 -1.38 30.56 -16.01
N ALA A 322 -0.88 29.34 -15.77
CA ALA A 322 -1.72 28.18 -15.46
C ALA A 322 -2.38 28.29 -14.08
N GLN A 323 -1.66 28.80 -13.07
CA GLN A 323 -2.21 29.01 -11.73
C GLN A 323 -3.24 30.15 -11.66
N ARG A 324 -3.09 31.22 -12.46
CA ARG A 324 -4.06 32.34 -12.46
C ARG A 324 -5.37 32.04 -13.19
N GLN A 325 -5.39 31.11 -14.15
CA GLN A 325 -6.65 30.68 -14.78
C GLN A 325 -7.45 29.71 -13.89
N ALA A 326 -6.82 29.06 -12.91
CA ALA A 326 -7.49 28.11 -12.01
C ALA A 326 -8.05 28.74 -10.72
N GLN A 327 -7.71 30.00 -10.39
CA GLN A 327 -8.05 30.62 -9.09
C GLN A 327 -9.41 31.35 -9.02
N ASN A 328 -10.28 31.25 -10.03
CA ASN A 328 -11.60 31.88 -9.99
C ASN A 328 -12.79 30.91 -10.04
N GLY A 329 -12.61 29.64 -9.66
CA GLY A 329 -13.71 28.69 -9.50
C GLY A 329 -13.50 27.80 -8.29
N SER A 330 -14.41 27.86 -7.31
CA SER A 330 -14.45 26.91 -6.18
C SER A 330 -14.66 25.47 -6.69
N PRO A 331 -14.00 24.45 -6.10
CA PRO A 331 -13.93 23.10 -6.69
C PRO A 331 -15.09 22.17 -6.29
N MET A 332 -16.29 22.68 -6.00
CA MET A 332 -17.45 21.83 -5.69
C MET A 332 -18.76 22.44 -6.24
N ALA A 333 -19.08 22.11 -7.49
CA ALA A 333 -20.44 22.15 -8.02
C ALA A 333 -20.58 21.05 -9.08
N VAL A 334 -21.17 19.92 -8.70
CA VAL A 334 -21.62 18.89 -9.64
C VAL A 334 -23.06 19.24 -10.00
N GLU A 335 -23.28 19.78 -11.20
CA GLU A 335 -24.62 19.83 -11.77
C GLU A 335 -24.91 18.53 -12.51
N THR A 336 -25.96 17.85 -12.06
CA THR A 336 -26.53 16.66 -12.68
C THR A 336 -27.35 17.05 -13.89
N ASN A 337 -26.82 16.87 -15.11
CA ASN A 337 -27.65 16.95 -16.31
C ASN A 337 -28.17 15.56 -16.67
N GLY A 338 -29.42 15.31 -16.27
CA GLY A 338 -30.26 14.29 -16.86
C GLY A 338 -30.59 14.67 -18.30
N ALA A 339 -30.43 13.71 -19.20
CA ALA A 339 -30.88 13.80 -20.58
C ALA A 339 -32.39 13.53 -20.62
N GLU A 340 -33.19 14.55 -20.94
CA GLU A 340 -34.54 14.34 -21.45
C GLU A 340 -34.45 13.88 -22.90
N SER A 341 -34.94 12.67 -23.16
CA SER A 341 -35.25 12.18 -24.50
C SER A 341 -36.60 12.74 -24.92
N GLU A 342 -36.63 13.46 -26.03
CA GLU A 342 -37.80 13.52 -26.91
C GLU A 342 -37.40 12.89 -28.25
N LEU A 343 -37.86 11.64 -28.46
CA LEU A 343 -38.55 11.15 -29.66
C LEU A 343 -39.04 9.71 -29.43
#